data_AF-A0A9P5VWU3-F1
#
_entry.id   AF-A0A9P5VWU3-F1
#
_cell.length_a   1.000
_cell.length_b   1.000
_cell.length_c   1.000
_cell.angle_alpha   90.00
_cell.angle_beta   90.00
_cell.angle_gamma   90.00
#
_symmetry.space_group_name_H-M   'P 1'
#
loop_
_entity.id
_entity.type
_entity.pdbx_description
1 polymer ?
#
loop_
_entity_poly.entity_id
_entity_poly.type
_entity_poly.pdbx_seq_one_letter_code
_entity_poly.pdbx_strand_id
1 'polypeptide(L)'
;MPSLNEKIFLPISIFVLNVVFAVFKFVLVSAVAASFAIYAKYGGEYANSVRWVRSAGYLELFHTLRNTHSRKTVPRSVKWAIVLAFFATLAASFLDKGIAVFVKPATRSGTKSTAVRVSQQYLPASKQTMFLGWNVAVPQGATVRKTMEATLAGPIANPNLVPGQIYEPVHSDYKATCLDFGFKFQDFILRNDTGCGAITPHFLTVSELPQYGLTQRSSNRWSLTMEARPGQGTYNLLDSPLGLSYQIVNAQSQNFSDCYLYESYRHRGPLDMSHDVTAFPKTSTTKCFHDNGGITALSVTTTRFAHLDPSYDFESVDKIFANESNELLLSMNETLANMTMTTDPGQSQNVTSFAWVELRLTNSTVDLYACGTSVGLSLGESKPAEEEIVSTYECIYAIISVVQFTKEVDGDIRKARGDKSFVTTRSSDTETTITNYITLEYPPTIKGSKAAPISIKNMTEDNLSVVDYMARLGYNFYADFADEKLYVMYNYADVLTGLEVPFWVLVIAGIILIISFAIWQYTFWLLSTPHNSSVYSIIRNRIAAKSNTQVPKLMRFQFEPLMFEGVKLLPEHIESFPEDVKVDVNPDDHY
;
A
#
# COMPACT_ATOMS: atom_id res chain seq x y z
N MET A 1 -28.17 -4.48 13.01
CA MET A 1 -27.40 -4.97 14.19
C MET A 1 -26.21 -5.74 13.65
N PRO A 2 -24.98 -5.45 14.11
CA PRO A 2 -23.78 -6.18 13.69
C PRO A 2 -23.92 -7.67 14.04
N SER A 3 -23.35 -8.55 13.22
CA SER A 3 -23.42 -10.00 13.47
C SER A 3 -22.59 -10.37 14.70
N LEU A 4 -22.99 -11.40 15.45
CA LEU A 4 -22.28 -11.84 16.67
C LEU A 4 -20.80 -12.23 16.41
N ASN A 5 -20.44 -12.58 15.17
CA ASN A 5 -19.07 -12.92 14.77
C ASN A 5 -18.29 -11.73 14.18
N GLU A 6 -18.89 -10.55 14.14
CA GLU A 6 -18.26 -9.36 13.59
C GLU A 6 -17.16 -8.84 14.54
N LYS A 7 -15.99 -8.56 13.96
CA LYS A 7 -14.86 -7.98 14.70
C LYS A 7 -14.96 -6.46 14.65
N ILE A 8 -14.93 -5.84 15.82
CA ILE A 8 -14.93 -4.40 15.95
C ILE A 8 -13.49 -3.93 16.12
N PHE A 9 -13.12 -2.91 15.35
CA PHE A 9 -11.85 -2.22 15.51
C PHE A 9 -12.00 -1.09 16.52
N LEU A 10 -11.19 -1.15 17.57
CA LEU A 10 -11.10 -0.12 18.59
C LEU A 10 -9.74 0.59 18.43
N PRO A 11 -9.70 1.90 18.14
CA PRO A 11 -8.46 2.67 18.02
C PRO A 11 -7.89 3.02 19.42
N ILE A 12 -7.70 1.99 20.25
CA ILE A 12 -7.18 2.10 21.61
C ILE A 12 -5.91 1.27 21.74
N SER A 13 -4.98 1.72 22.58
CA SER A 13 -3.77 0.97 22.86
C SER A 13 -4.03 -0.22 23.79
N ILE A 14 -3.14 -1.22 23.76
CA ILE A 14 -3.12 -2.33 24.73
C ILE A 14 -3.10 -1.83 26.16
N PHE A 15 -2.42 -0.71 26.43
CA PHE A 15 -2.37 -0.12 27.75
C PHE A 15 -3.77 0.30 28.24
N VAL A 16 -4.53 1.02 27.41
CA VAL A 16 -5.90 1.45 27.75
C VAL A 16 -6.79 0.23 27.97
N LEU A 17 -6.67 -0.80 27.13
CA LEU A 17 -7.44 -2.02 27.29
C LEU A 17 -7.11 -2.74 28.61
N ASN A 18 -5.83 -2.82 28.99
CA ASN A 18 -5.40 -3.39 30.27
C ASN A 18 -5.95 -2.61 31.47
N VAL A 19 -6.01 -1.27 31.38
CA VAL A 19 -6.63 -0.44 32.42
C VAL A 19 -8.12 -0.76 32.55
N VAL A 20 -8.84 -0.87 31.42
CA VAL A 20 -10.27 -1.24 31.42
C VAL A 20 -10.48 -2.62 32.03
N PHE A 21 -9.66 -3.62 31.68
CA PHE A 21 -9.73 -4.95 32.28
C PHE A 21 -9.39 -4.96 33.77
N ALA A 22 -8.44 -4.14 34.22
CA ALA A 22 -8.14 -3.99 35.64
C ALA A 22 -9.34 -3.42 36.42
N VAL A 23 -10.03 -2.41 35.88
CA VAL A 23 -11.26 -1.88 36.47
C VAL A 23 -12.37 -2.94 36.49
N PHE A 24 -12.54 -3.66 35.39
CA PHE A 24 -13.51 -4.75 35.30
C PHE A 24 -13.25 -5.84 36.35
N LYS A 25 -11.99 -6.28 36.51
CA LYS A 25 -11.58 -7.22 37.56
C LYS A 25 -11.91 -6.71 38.95
N PHE A 26 -11.61 -5.44 39.22
CA PHE A 26 -11.88 -4.84 40.52
C PHE A 26 -13.37 -4.88 40.86
N VAL A 27 -14.23 -4.54 39.91
CA VAL A 27 -15.70 -4.60 40.06
C VAL A 27 -16.16 -6.04 40.28
N LEU A 28 -15.65 -6.99 39.48
CA LEU A 28 -16.04 -8.39 39.57
C LEU A 28 -15.62 -9.02 40.91
N VAL A 29 -14.39 -8.79 41.35
CA VAL A 29 -13.91 -9.24 42.68
C VAL A 29 -14.75 -8.61 43.80
N SER A 30 -15.08 -7.32 43.67
CA SER A 30 -15.93 -6.62 44.64
C SER A 30 -17.34 -7.19 44.70
N ALA A 31 -17.94 -7.54 43.55
CA ALA A 31 -19.25 -8.16 43.46
C ALA A 31 -19.28 -9.57 44.06
N VAL A 32 -18.27 -10.39 43.77
CA VAL A 32 -18.09 -11.70 44.40
C VAL A 32 -18.00 -11.54 45.92
N ALA A 33 -17.20 -10.59 46.38
CA ALA A 33 -17.05 -10.30 47.81
C ALA A 33 -18.37 -9.79 48.44
N ALA A 34 -19.16 -9.05 47.69
CA ALA A 34 -20.47 -8.53 48.09
C ALA A 34 -21.51 -9.67 48.21
N SER A 35 -21.58 -10.59 47.25
CA SER A 35 -22.40 -11.80 47.33
C SER A 35 -22.10 -12.63 48.58
N PHE A 36 -20.82 -12.75 48.96
CA PHE A 36 -20.45 -13.41 50.23
C PHE A 36 -20.91 -12.67 51.47
N ALA A 37 -20.96 -11.35 51.44
CA ALA A 37 -21.43 -10.55 52.56
C ALA A 37 -22.95 -10.68 52.74
N ILE A 38 -23.72 -10.77 51.64
CA ILE A 38 -25.15 -11.13 51.68
C ILE A 38 -25.31 -12.54 52.25
N TYR A 39 -24.54 -13.51 51.77
CA TYR A 39 -24.59 -14.89 52.27
C TYR A 39 -24.29 -14.96 53.77
N ALA A 40 -23.28 -14.24 54.25
CA ALA A 40 -22.95 -14.16 55.66
C ALA A 40 -24.08 -13.54 56.51
N LYS A 41 -24.84 -12.57 55.98
CA LYS A 41 -25.98 -11.97 56.70
C LYS A 41 -27.10 -12.98 56.98
N TYR A 42 -27.38 -13.87 56.03
CA TYR A 42 -28.49 -14.83 56.11
C TYR A 42 -28.04 -16.26 56.51
N GLY A 43 -26.73 -16.50 56.55
CA GLY A 43 -26.11 -17.82 56.74
C GLY A 43 -25.63 -18.12 58.15
N GLY A 44 -26.51 -18.03 59.16
CA GLY A 44 -26.31 -18.60 60.51
C GLY A 44 -24.94 -18.38 61.19
N GLU A 45 -24.57 -19.30 62.10
CA GLU A 45 -23.37 -19.20 62.98
C GLU A 45 -22.02 -19.15 62.24
N TYR A 46 -21.98 -19.50 60.95
CA TYR A 46 -20.75 -19.60 60.14
C TYR A 46 -20.42 -18.33 59.32
N ALA A 47 -21.23 -17.28 59.45
CA ALA A 47 -21.07 -15.98 58.80
C ALA A 47 -19.69 -15.33 59.05
N ASN A 48 -19.20 -15.41 60.29
CA ASN A 48 -17.89 -14.87 60.65
C ASN A 48 -16.76 -15.66 60.01
N SER A 49 -16.87 -16.98 59.91
CA SER A 49 -15.86 -17.83 59.26
C SER A 49 -15.70 -17.49 57.77
N VAL A 50 -16.79 -17.24 57.05
CA VAL A 50 -16.77 -16.81 55.64
C VAL A 50 -16.15 -15.42 55.47
N ARG A 51 -16.36 -14.51 56.44
CA ARG A 51 -15.75 -13.17 56.46
C ARG A 51 -14.23 -13.21 56.72
N TRP A 52 -13.76 -14.14 57.54
CA TRP A 52 -12.32 -14.36 57.81
C TRP A 52 -11.60 -14.97 56.61
N VAL A 53 -12.24 -15.92 55.93
CA VAL A 53 -11.76 -16.53 54.69
C VAL A 53 -11.58 -15.49 53.58
N ARG A 54 -12.42 -14.45 53.54
CA ARG A 54 -12.31 -13.30 52.62
C ARG A 54 -11.07 -12.44 52.84
N SER A 55 -10.55 -12.31 54.07
CA SER A 55 -9.38 -11.48 54.38
C SER A 55 -8.04 -12.20 54.26
N ALA A 56 -8.04 -13.53 54.26
CA ALA A 56 -6.84 -14.34 54.42
C ALA A 56 -6.24 -14.90 53.10
N GLY A 57 -6.91 -14.67 51.96
CA GLY A 57 -6.40 -15.00 50.62
C GLY A 57 -6.67 -16.45 50.16
N TYR A 58 -6.21 -16.81 48.95
CA TYR A 58 -6.52 -18.09 48.29
C TYR A 58 -6.03 -19.33 49.05
N LEU A 59 -4.86 -19.25 49.70
CA LEU A 59 -4.29 -20.34 50.50
C LEU A 59 -5.17 -20.69 51.69
N GLU A 60 -5.66 -19.68 52.40
CA GLU A 60 -6.57 -19.84 53.54
C GLU A 60 -7.95 -20.32 53.12
N LEU A 61 -8.44 -19.88 51.95
CA LEU A 61 -9.66 -20.41 51.32
C LEU A 61 -9.55 -21.92 51.06
N PHE A 62 -8.40 -22.36 50.54
CA PHE A 62 -8.09 -23.77 50.27
C PHE A 62 -7.92 -24.59 51.55
N HIS A 63 -7.19 -24.07 52.55
CA HIS A 63 -7.06 -24.72 53.86
C HIS A 63 -8.41 -24.84 54.57
N THR A 64 -9.26 -23.82 54.46
CA THR A 64 -10.61 -23.86 55.03
C THR A 64 -11.49 -24.88 54.31
N LEU A 65 -11.43 -24.98 52.97
CA LEU A 65 -12.09 -26.04 52.18
C LEU A 65 -11.64 -27.44 52.61
N ARG A 66 -10.34 -27.65 52.75
CA ARG A 66 -9.76 -28.94 53.19
C ARG A 66 -10.21 -29.31 54.61
N ASN A 67 -10.21 -28.35 55.53
CA ASN A 67 -10.59 -28.55 56.93
C ASN A 67 -12.12 -28.71 57.11
N THR A 68 -12.93 -28.01 56.31
CA THR A 68 -14.40 -28.17 56.31
C THR A 68 -14.86 -29.44 55.60
N HIS A 69 -14.07 -30.01 54.69
CA HIS A 69 -14.34 -31.32 54.13
C HIS A 69 -14.16 -32.44 55.17
N SER A 70 -13.19 -32.31 56.07
CA SER A 70 -12.88 -33.28 57.13
C SER A 70 -13.86 -33.25 58.31
N ARG A 71 -14.46 -32.10 58.65
CA ARG A 71 -15.46 -31.99 59.73
C ARG A 71 -16.90 -32.16 59.22
N LYS A 72 -17.62 -33.15 59.78
CA LYS A 72 -19.05 -33.45 59.48
C LYS A 72 -20.04 -32.38 59.97
N THR A 73 -19.58 -31.38 60.72
CA THR A 73 -20.43 -30.39 61.42
C THR A 73 -20.82 -29.15 60.61
N VAL A 74 -20.26 -28.95 59.41
CA VAL A 74 -20.56 -27.75 58.60
C VAL A 74 -21.73 -28.00 57.63
N PRO A 75 -22.76 -27.13 57.60
CA PRO A 75 -23.90 -27.25 56.68
C PRO A 75 -23.49 -27.30 55.21
N ARG A 76 -24.19 -28.11 54.39
CA ARG A 76 -23.90 -28.27 52.95
C ARG A 76 -23.96 -26.94 52.19
N SER A 77 -24.86 -26.04 52.55
CA SER A 77 -24.99 -24.72 51.92
C SER A 77 -23.73 -23.86 52.06
N VAL A 78 -23.06 -23.91 53.22
CA VAL A 78 -21.82 -23.16 53.49
C VAL A 78 -20.66 -23.74 52.69
N LYS A 79 -20.59 -25.07 52.58
CA LYS A 79 -19.59 -25.75 51.73
C LYS A 79 -19.73 -25.34 50.26
N TRP A 80 -20.96 -25.33 49.74
CA TRP A 80 -21.24 -24.87 48.37
C TRP A 80 -20.89 -23.40 48.16
N ALA A 81 -21.19 -22.52 49.12
CA ALA A 81 -20.84 -21.10 49.02
C ALA A 81 -19.32 -20.89 48.96
N ILE A 82 -18.53 -21.58 49.80
CA ILE A 82 -17.06 -21.46 49.79
C ILE A 82 -16.46 -22.03 48.49
N VAL A 83 -16.98 -23.16 47.98
CA VAL A 83 -16.56 -23.72 46.68
C VAL A 83 -16.86 -22.74 45.55
N LEU A 84 -18.06 -22.14 45.54
CA LEU A 84 -18.47 -21.16 44.53
C LEU A 84 -17.62 -19.88 44.62
N ALA A 85 -17.19 -19.49 45.84
CA ALA A 85 -16.22 -18.41 46.06
C ALA A 85 -14.89 -18.68 45.39
N PHE A 86 -14.36 -19.88 45.60
CA PHE A 86 -13.09 -20.32 45.06
C PHE A 86 -13.13 -20.33 43.53
N PHE A 87 -14.16 -20.92 42.92
CA PHE A 87 -14.31 -20.93 41.47
C PHE A 87 -14.54 -19.53 40.89
N ALA A 88 -15.35 -18.68 41.52
CA ALA A 88 -15.59 -17.32 41.04
C ALA A 88 -14.33 -16.45 41.09
N THR A 89 -13.55 -16.54 42.17
CA THR A 89 -12.28 -15.81 42.31
C THR A 89 -11.18 -16.37 41.40
N LEU A 90 -11.21 -17.66 41.07
CA LEU A 90 -10.32 -18.26 40.10
C LEU A 90 -10.68 -17.84 38.66
N ALA A 91 -11.97 -17.89 38.30
CA ALA A 91 -12.48 -17.42 37.02
C ALA A 91 -12.16 -15.94 36.79
N ALA A 92 -12.31 -15.09 37.82
CA ALA A 92 -11.91 -13.69 37.80
C ALA A 92 -10.43 -13.48 37.43
N SER A 93 -9.54 -14.31 37.98
CA SER A 93 -8.10 -14.23 37.75
C SER A 93 -7.70 -14.65 36.34
N PHE A 94 -8.44 -15.57 35.72
CA PHE A 94 -8.20 -16.04 34.36
C PHE A 94 -8.91 -15.23 33.27
N LEU A 95 -9.91 -14.42 33.63
CA LEU A 95 -10.77 -13.75 32.64
C LEU A 95 -9.99 -12.84 31.68
N ASP A 96 -9.06 -12.03 32.19
CA ASP A 96 -8.24 -11.16 31.35
C ASP A 96 -7.35 -11.93 30.39
N LYS A 97 -6.81 -13.08 30.82
CA LYS A 97 -6.00 -13.94 29.96
C LYS A 97 -6.88 -14.55 28.87
N GLY A 98 -8.10 -14.95 29.22
CA GLY A 98 -9.10 -15.46 28.28
C GLY A 98 -9.48 -14.40 27.24
N ILE A 99 -9.77 -13.17 27.65
CA ILE A 99 -10.13 -12.08 26.73
C ILE A 99 -8.93 -11.70 25.85
N ALA A 100 -7.72 -11.64 26.40
CA ALA A 100 -6.50 -11.31 25.65
C ALA A 100 -6.25 -12.26 24.46
N VAL A 101 -6.67 -13.53 24.54
CA VAL A 101 -6.57 -14.48 23.41
C VAL A 101 -7.40 -14.07 22.19
N PHE A 102 -8.52 -13.36 22.43
CA PHE A 102 -9.42 -12.93 21.37
C PHE A 102 -9.11 -11.53 20.83
N VAL A 103 -8.27 -10.77 21.54
CA VAL A 103 -7.85 -9.43 21.15
C VAL A 103 -6.64 -9.54 20.24
N LYS A 104 -6.75 -9.03 19.01
CA LYS A 104 -5.63 -9.02 18.06
C LYS A 104 -5.21 -7.60 17.73
N PRO A 105 -3.91 -7.27 17.76
CA PRO A 105 -3.43 -6.01 17.21
C PRO A 105 -3.75 -5.98 15.72
N ALA A 106 -4.30 -4.86 15.27
CA ALA A 106 -4.67 -4.65 13.89
C ALA A 106 -4.37 -3.21 13.48
N THR A 107 -4.14 -3.03 12.18
CA THR A 107 -3.99 -1.72 11.55
C THR A 107 -5.12 -1.55 10.55
N ARG A 108 -5.82 -0.41 10.62
CA ARG A 108 -6.82 -0.04 9.61
C ARG A 108 -6.48 1.30 9.00
N SER A 109 -6.86 1.46 7.74
CA SER A 109 -6.84 2.76 7.08
C SER A 109 -7.91 3.64 7.72
N GLY A 110 -7.53 4.84 8.16
CA GLY A 110 -8.42 5.85 8.70
C GLY A 110 -9.31 6.48 7.62
N THR A 111 -9.94 7.59 7.95
CA THR A 111 -10.78 8.33 7.00
C THR A 111 -9.94 8.84 5.83
N LYS A 112 -10.34 8.48 4.61
CA LYS A 112 -9.66 8.97 3.40
C LYS A 112 -9.91 10.46 3.24
N SER A 113 -8.85 11.21 3.02
CA SER A 113 -8.86 12.63 2.67
C SER A 113 -8.12 12.84 1.36
N THR A 114 -8.41 13.91 0.64
CA THR A 114 -7.75 14.26 -0.62
C THR A 114 -6.84 15.46 -0.43
N ALA A 115 -5.65 15.42 -1.02
CA ALA A 115 -4.79 16.59 -1.09
C ALA A 115 -3.93 16.58 -2.36
N VAL A 116 -3.68 17.77 -2.90
CA VAL A 116 -2.68 17.98 -3.94
C VAL A 116 -1.32 18.16 -3.26
N ARG A 117 -0.35 17.33 -3.66
CA ARG A 117 1.05 17.49 -3.29
C ARG A 117 1.79 18.09 -4.46
N VAL A 118 2.54 19.14 -4.16
CA VAL A 118 3.42 19.81 -5.11
C VAL A 118 4.84 19.48 -4.71
N SER A 119 5.60 18.87 -5.61
CA SER A 119 7.01 18.55 -5.40
C SER A 119 7.87 19.21 -6.49
N GLN A 120 9.07 19.64 -6.12
CA GLN A 120 10.05 20.12 -7.08
C GLN A 120 10.79 18.89 -7.62
N GLN A 121 10.72 18.65 -8.92
CA GLN A 121 11.17 17.39 -9.54
C GLN A 121 12.15 17.59 -10.71
N TYR A 122 12.58 18.82 -10.97
CA TYR A 122 13.36 19.17 -12.15
C TYR A 122 14.87 19.02 -11.97
N LEU A 123 15.52 18.46 -13.00
CA LEU A 123 16.92 18.70 -13.33
C LEU A 123 17.00 18.99 -14.84
N PRO A 124 17.65 20.09 -15.26
CA PRO A 124 18.07 20.24 -16.65
C PRO A 124 19.25 19.30 -16.92
N ALA A 125 18.96 18.04 -17.25
CA ALA A 125 19.98 17.12 -17.73
C ALA A 125 20.06 17.25 -19.26
N SER A 126 20.84 18.21 -19.76
CA SER A 126 21.09 18.45 -21.21
C SER A 126 19.85 18.89 -22.01
N LYS A 127 19.77 18.55 -23.31
CA LYS A 127 18.61 18.86 -24.19
C LYS A 127 17.32 18.09 -23.80
N GLN A 128 17.32 17.35 -22.69
CA GLN A 128 16.24 16.48 -22.24
C GLN A 128 15.65 16.95 -20.89
N THR A 129 14.31 17.03 -20.82
CA THR A 129 13.59 17.30 -19.57
C THR A 129 12.96 16.01 -19.05
N MET A 130 13.60 15.40 -18.08
CA MET A 130 13.11 14.20 -17.39
C MET A 130 13.03 14.47 -15.88
N PHE A 131 12.12 13.80 -15.19
CA PHE A 131 12.09 13.84 -13.74
C PHE A 131 13.17 12.92 -13.14
N LEU A 132 13.78 13.38 -12.03
CA LEU A 132 14.85 12.69 -11.31
C LEU A 132 14.39 11.36 -10.69
N GLY A 133 15.05 10.25 -11.04
CA GLY A 133 14.79 8.95 -10.41
C GLY A 133 13.52 8.24 -10.89
N TRP A 134 12.94 8.68 -12.02
CA TRP A 134 11.75 8.07 -12.62
C TRP A 134 12.05 6.92 -13.59
N ASN A 135 13.26 6.37 -13.51
CA ASN A 135 13.63 5.10 -14.12
C ASN A 135 13.41 4.00 -13.07
N VAL A 136 12.39 3.17 -13.26
CA VAL A 136 11.97 2.17 -12.28
C VAL A 136 12.05 0.77 -12.86
N ALA A 137 12.78 -0.12 -12.21
CA ALA A 137 12.78 -1.53 -12.58
C ALA A 137 11.47 -2.19 -12.13
N VAL A 138 10.81 -2.92 -13.04
CA VAL A 138 9.63 -3.72 -12.73
C VAL A 138 10.08 -5.00 -12.02
N PRO A 139 9.72 -5.22 -10.74
CA PRO A 139 10.13 -6.43 -10.02
C PRO A 139 9.53 -7.69 -10.66
N GLN A 140 10.26 -8.80 -10.62
CA GLN A 140 9.77 -10.08 -11.11
C GLN A 140 8.47 -10.49 -10.39
N GLY A 141 7.44 -10.85 -11.16
CA GLY A 141 6.13 -11.23 -10.63
C GLY A 141 5.23 -10.07 -10.19
N ALA A 142 5.71 -8.81 -10.25
CA ALA A 142 4.87 -7.63 -10.08
C ALA A 142 4.22 -7.25 -11.42
N THR A 143 3.04 -6.64 -11.37
CA THR A 143 2.43 -6.04 -12.55
C THR A 143 2.94 -4.62 -12.74
N VAL A 144 3.05 -4.17 -13.99
CA VAL A 144 3.49 -2.80 -14.31
C VAL A 144 2.67 -1.75 -13.59
N ARG A 145 1.33 -1.93 -13.56
CA ARG A 145 0.44 -1.04 -12.82
C ARG A 145 0.80 -0.91 -11.34
N LYS A 146 1.08 -2.03 -10.65
CA LYS A 146 1.47 -1.99 -9.23
C LYS A 146 2.80 -1.27 -9.03
N THR A 147 3.75 -1.46 -9.94
CA THR A 147 5.03 -0.74 -9.92
C THR A 147 4.82 0.76 -10.09
N MET A 148 3.97 1.18 -11.03
CA MET A 148 3.63 2.60 -11.21
C MET A 148 2.91 3.18 -9.98
N GLU A 149 1.93 2.45 -9.43
CA GLU A 149 1.22 2.84 -8.21
C GLU A 149 2.19 3.02 -7.03
N ALA A 150 3.11 2.08 -6.82
CA ALA A 150 4.13 2.16 -5.77
C ALA A 150 5.11 3.31 -6.02
N THR A 151 5.51 3.56 -7.27
CA THR A 151 6.40 4.67 -7.64
C THR A 151 5.75 6.02 -7.32
N LEU A 152 4.49 6.19 -7.74
CA LEU A 152 3.74 7.42 -7.51
C LEU A 152 3.36 7.62 -6.04
N ALA A 153 3.11 6.55 -5.29
CA ALA A 153 2.87 6.61 -3.85
C ALA A 153 4.17 6.82 -3.03
N GLY A 154 5.32 6.62 -3.66
CA GLY A 154 6.63 6.59 -3.02
C GLY A 154 7.28 7.97 -2.83
N PRO A 155 8.46 7.97 -2.19
CA PRO A 155 9.21 9.19 -1.93
C PRO A 155 9.74 9.87 -3.20
N ILE A 156 9.82 9.12 -4.31
CA ILE A 156 10.24 9.64 -5.62
C ILE A 156 9.26 10.72 -6.08
N ALA A 157 7.95 10.44 -6.07
CA ALA A 157 6.94 11.41 -6.48
C ALA A 157 6.58 12.42 -5.37
N ASN A 158 6.56 11.97 -4.11
CA ASN A 158 6.26 12.79 -2.95
C ASN A 158 7.43 12.77 -1.95
N PRO A 159 8.42 13.68 -2.05
CA PRO A 159 9.56 13.69 -1.12
C PRO A 159 9.16 14.00 0.34
N ASN A 160 7.98 14.59 0.55
CA ASN A 160 7.48 14.99 1.87
C ASN A 160 6.42 14.02 2.40
N LEU A 161 6.68 12.70 2.34
CA LEU A 161 5.80 11.69 2.92
C LEU A 161 5.71 11.86 4.43
N VAL A 162 4.48 11.98 4.94
CA VAL A 162 4.23 11.97 6.38
C VAL A 162 4.25 10.51 6.87
N PRO A 163 5.10 10.17 7.85
CA PRO A 163 5.14 8.82 8.41
C PRO A 163 3.78 8.39 8.96
N GLY A 164 3.39 7.15 8.69
CA GLY A 164 2.09 6.61 9.13
C GLY A 164 0.90 7.00 8.25
N GLN A 165 1.11 7.70 7.13
CA GLN A 165 0.08 7.92 6.11
C GLN A 165 0.31 7.03 4.89
N ILE A 166 -0.77 6.48 4.35
CA ILE A 166 -0.78 5.79 3.06
C ILE A 166 -1.24 6.77 2.01
N TYR A 167 -0.51 6.87 0.90
CA TYR A 167 -0.82 7.75 -0.22
C TYR A 167 -1.21 6.90 -1.43
N GLU A 168 -2.37 7.19 -2.02
CA GLU A 168 -2.88 6.55 -3.23
C GLU A 168 -3.19 7.64 -4.27
N PRO A 169 -2.52 7.66 -5.44
CA PRO A 169 -2.85 8.64 -6.49
C PRO A 169 -4.32 8.58 -6.88
N VAL A 170 -4.97 9.73 -7.02
CA VAL A 170 -6.39 9.80 -7.38
C VAL A 170 -6.55 9.42 -8.85
N HIS A 171 -7.31 8.36 -9.12
CA HIS A 171 -7.69 7.97 -10.47
C HIS A 171 -9.01 8.61 -10.85
N SER A 172 -9.13 8.93 -12.13
CA SER A 172 -10.33 9.45 -12.76
C SER A 172 -10.74 8.51 -13.88
N ASP A 173 -12.04 8.23 -13.96
CA ASP A 173 -12.56 7.51 -15.13
C ASP A 173 -12.42 8.40 -16.36
N TYR A 174 -11.92 7.80 -17.43
CA TYR A 174 -11.78 8.41 -18.73
C TYR A 174 -12.48 7.55 -19.78
N LYS A 175 -12.94 8.19 -20.85
CA LYS A 175 -13.41 7.53 -22.05
C LYS A 175 -12.55 8.05 -23.19
N ALA A 176 -11.90 7.13 -23.90
CA ALA A 176 -11.14 7.51 -25.10
C ALA A 176 -12.07 8.26 -26.05
N THR A 177 -11.69 9.49 -26.40
CA THR A 177 -12.44 10.31 -27.37
C THR A 177 -12.11 9.90 -28.78
N CYS A 178 -10.94 9.30 -28.99
CA CYS A 178 -10.52 8.80 -30.28
C CYS A 178 -9.72 7.50 -30.20
N LEU A 179 -9.98 6.61 -31.15
CA LEU A 179 -9.26 5.34 -31.34
C LEU A 179 -8.57 5.25 -32.71
N ASP A 180 -8.92 6.14 -33.65
CA ASP A 180 -8.36 6.19 -34.99
C ASP A 180 -7.47 7.41 -35.14
N PHE A 181 -6.18 7.18 -35.32
CA PHE A 181 -5.18 8.23 -35.50
C PHE A 181 -4.59 8.17 -36.90
N GLY A 182 -4.23 9.33 -37.43
CA GLY A 182 -3.32 9.43 -38.55
C GLY A 182 -1.96 8.87 -38.18
N PHE A 183 -1.27 8.32 -39.16
CA PHE A 183 0.05 7.76 -38.95
C PHE A 183 0.99 8.22 -40.05
N LYS A 184 2.08 8.83 -39.62
CA LYS A 184 3.16 9.31 -40.49
C LYS A 184 4.44 8.64 -40.06
N PHE A 185 5.31 8.30 -41.01
CA PHE A 185 6.65 7.81 -40.70
C PHE A 185 7.62 8.64 -41.52
N GLN A 186 8.44 9.45 -40.86
CA GLN A 186 9.17 10.54 -41.54
C GLN A 186 8.20 11.39 -42.39
N ASP A 187 8.48 11.57 -43.68
CA ASP A 187 7.65 12.36 -44.60
C ASP A 187 6.48 11.57 -45.23
N PHE A 188 6.36 10.28 -44.93
CA PHE A 188 5.31 9.45 -45.49
C PHE A 188 4.04 9.47 -44.68
N ILE A 189 2.92 9.75 -45.34
CA ILE A 189 1.59 9.55 -44.77
C ILE A 189 1.16 8.12 -45.07
N LEU A 190 1.19 7.28 -44.04
CA LEU A 190 0.82 5.86 -44.15
C LEU A 190 -0.67 5.64 -43.92
N ARG A 191 -1.25 6.43 -43.01
CA ARG A 191 -2.70 6.51 -42.78
C ARG A 191 -3.08 7.98 -42.64
N ASN A 192 -4.04 8.41 -43.45
CA ASN A 192 -4.53 9.79 -43.41
C ASN A 192 -5.11 10.13 -42.03
N ASP A 193 -4.94 11.39 -41.68
CA ASP A 193 -5.39 11.97 -40.43
C ASP A 193 -6.94 11.92 -40.37
N THR A 194 -7.49 11.13 -39.44
CA THR A 194 -8.93 10.87 -39.27
C THR A 194 -9.64 11.92 -38.40
N GLY A 195 -9.00 13.06 -38.13
CA GLY A 195 -9.56 14.18 -37.37
C GLY A 195 -9.19 14.25 -35.88
N CYS A 196 -8.43 13.29 -35.36
CA CYS A 196 -8.00 13.27 -33.95
C CYS A 196 -6.59 13.81 -33.74
N GLY A 197 -5.65 13.26 -34.50
CA GLY A 197 -4.23 13.57 -34.43
C GLY A 197 -3.43 12.64 -35.34
N ALA A 198 -2.15 12.95 -35.51
CA ALA A 198 -1.18 12.15 -36.25
C ALA A 198 -0.03 11.73 -35.33
N ILE A 199 0.31 10.44 -35.31
CA ILE A 199 1.52 9.92 -34.64
C ILE A 199 2.64 9.83 -35.68
N THR A 200 3.83 10.34 -35.33
CA THR A 200 5.02 10.32 -36.18
C THR A 200 6.23 9.78 -35.42
N PRO A 201 6.50 8.46 -35.46
CA PRO A 201 7.80 7.93 -35.09
C PRO A 201 8.91 8.44 -36.01
N HIS A 202 10.04 8.75 -35.40
CA HIS A 202 11.25 9.20 -36.07
C HIS A 202 12.49 8.74 -35.30
N PHE A 203 13.62 8.65 -36.00
CA PHE A 203 14.92 8.33 -35.41
C PHE A 203 15.77 9.61 -35.38
N LEU A 204 16.25 10.02 -34.21
CA LEU A 204 16.83 11.35 -34.00
C LEU A 204 18.12 11.64 -34.79
N THR A 205 18.91 10.63 -35.13
CA THR A 205 20.22 10.82 -35.79
C THR A 205 20.23 10.40 -37.25
N VAL A 206 19.07 10.07 -37.82
CA VAL A 206 18.95 9.71 -39.24
C VAL A 206 18.80 10.99 -40.05
N SER A 207 19.87 11.39 -40.74
CA SER A 207 19.87 12.50 -41.71
C SER A 207 18.93 12.21 -42.89
N GLU A 208 18.46 13.26 -43.59
CA GLU A 208 17.64 13.16 -44.79
C GLU A 208 18.19 12.13 -45.79
N LEU A 209 17.48 11.01 -45.95
CA LEU A 209 17.87 9.97 -46.90
C LEU A 209 17.23 10.26 -48.26
N PRO A 210 18.00 10.24 -49.36
CA PRO A 210 17.50 10.67 -50.67
C PRO A 210 16.65 9.61 -51.38
N GLN A 211 16.69 8.35 -50.95
CA GLN A 211 15.98 7.25 -51.61
C GLN A 211 15.29 6.33 -50.60
N TYR A 212 13.99 6.18 -50.79
CA TYR A 212 13.12 5.35 -49.97
C TYR A 212 12.19 4.51 -50.86
N GLY A 213 11.91 3.29 -50.43
CA GLY A 213 10.93 2.40 -51.05
C GLY A 213 9.82 2.09 -50.06
N LEU A 214 8.61 2.61 -50.28
CA LEU A 214 7.45 2.28 -49.45
C LEU A 214 6.57 1.25 -50.17
N THR A 215 6.36 0.12 -49.52
CA THR A 215 5.46 -0.95 -49.99
C THR A 215 4.35 -1.19 -48.98
N GLN A 216 3.10 -1.01 -49.39
CA GLN A 216 1.97 -1.41 -48.57
C GLN A 216 1.74 -2.92 -48.69
N ARG A 217 1.92 -3.66 -47.59
CA ARG A 217 1.75 -5.12 -47.54
C ARG A 217 0.28 -5.50 -47.32
N SER A 218 -0.44 -4.71 -46.52
CA SER A 218 -1.88 -4.85 -46.27
C SER A 218 -2.51 -3.49 -45.91
N SER A 219 -3.83 -3.44 -45.67
CA SER A 219 -4.54 -2.22 -45.28
C SER A 219 -3.99 -1.57 -44.00
N ASN A 220 -3.34 -2.34 -43.14
CA ASN A 220 -2.80 -1.91 -41.86
C ASN A 220 -1.31 -2.22 -41.69
N ARG A 221 -0.60 -2.52 -42.78
CA ARG A 221 0.80 -2.92 -42.75
C ARG A 221 1.62 -2.33 -43.88
N TRP A 222 2.79 -1.81 -43.53
CA TRP A 222 3.73 -1.20 -44.46
C TRP A 222 5.15 -1.72 -44.24
N SER A 223 5.89 -1.79 -45.32
CA SER A 223 7.31 -2.13 -45.36
C SER A 223 8.03 -0.96 -46.03
N LEU A 224 9.04 -0.43 -45.36
CA LEU A 224 9.83 0.70 -45.83
C LEU A 224 11.29 0.26 -45.92
N THR A 225 11.89 0.50 -47.07
CA THR A 225 13.31 0.27 -47.30
C THR A 225 14.00 1.60 -47.52
N MET A 226 15.16 1.75 -46.91
CA MET A 226 15.98 2.96 -46.93
C MET A 226 17.39 2.57 -47.34
N GLU A 227 17.94 3.29 -48.31
CA GLU A 227 19.29 3.08 -48.81
C GLU A 227 20.09 4.36 -48.61
N ALA A 228 21.17 4.27 -47.84
CA ALA A 228 22.15 5.34 -47.72
C ALA A 228 23.35 5.02 -48.61
N ARG A 229 23.63 5.92 -49.56
CA ARG A 229 24.77 5.75 -50.47
C ARG A 229 26.09 6.00 -49.74
N PRO A 230 27.20 5.42 -50.24
CA PRO A 230 28.54 5.77 -49.83
C PRO A 230 28.75 7.29 -49.64
N GLY A 231 29.30 7.68 -48.48
CA GLY A 231 29.59 9.08 -48.16
C GLY A 231 28.41 9.92 -47.66
N GLN A 232 27.19 9.36 -47.58
CA GLN A 232 25.99 10.05 -47.05
C GLN A 232 25.70 9.74 -45.57
N GLY A 233 26.61 9.03 -44.89
CA GLY A 233 26.47 8.56 -43.51
C GLY A 233 26.00 7.10 -43.44
N THR A 234 26.25 6.45 -42.31
CA THR A 234 25.75 5.10 -42.01
C THR A 234 24.46 5.17 -41.21
N TYR A 235 23.55 4.22 -41.44
CA TYR A 235 22.34 4.08 -40.62
C TYR A 235 22.66 3.37 -39.31
N ASN A 236 23.15 4.14 -38.33
CA ASN A 236 23.43 3.62 -37.00
C ASN A 236 22.17 3.71 -36.12
N LEU A 237 21.45 2.59 -36.01
CA LEU A 237 20.31 2.47 -35.10
C LEU A 237 20.78 2.38 -33.66
N LEU A 238 21.95 1.78 -33.40
CA LEU A 238 22.53 1.63 -32.06
C LEU A 238 22.75 2.96 -31.35
N ASP A 239 22.91 4.07 -32.05
CA ASP A 239 23.08 5.40 -31.43
C ASP A 239 21.86 6.32 -31.61
N SER A 240 20.87 5.91 -32.41
CA SER A 240 19.67 6.69 -32.66
C SER A 240 18.50 6.28 -31.74
N PRO A 241 18.13 7.07 -30.72
CA PRO A 241 16.91 6.82 -29.95
C PRO A 241 15.66 6.96 -30.82
N LEU A 242 14.65 6.14 -30.56
CA LEU A 242 13.32 6.27 -31.16
C LEU A 242 12.59 7.47 -30.53
N GLY A 243 12.23 8.45 -31.35
CA GLY A 243 11.38 9.57 -31.00
C GLY A 243 9.97 9.39 -31.53
N LEU A 244 9.00 9.99 -30.84
CA LEU A 244 7.60 10.02 -31.20
C LEU A 244 7.10 11.44 -31.06
N SER A 245 6.48 11.96 -32.12
CA SER A 245 5.71 13.20 -32.05
C SER A 245 4.24 12.91 -32.31
N TYR A 246 3.37 13.52 -31.53
CA TYR A 246 1.93 13.49 -31.75
C TYR A 246 1.41 14.91 -31.97
N GLN A 247 0.73 15.10 -33.10
CA GLN A 247 0.22 16.40 -33.54
C GLN A 247 -1.30 16.36 -33.65
N ILE A 248 -2.01 17.40 -33.17
CA ILE A 248 -3.46 17.50 -33.28
C ILE A 248 -3.83 18.21 -34.60
N VAL A 249 -4.75 17.59 -35.36
CA VAL A 249 -5.11 17.98 -36.74
C VAL A 249 -5.86 19.33 -36.82
N ASN A 250 -6.47 19.79 -35.71
CA ASN A 250 -7.31 20.99 -35.68
C ASN A 250 -6.58 22.28 -35.26
N ALA A 251 -5.27 22.27 -35.04
CA ALA A 251 -4.54 23.50 -34.76
C ALA A 251 -4.21 24.23 -36.07
N GLN A 252 -5.12 25.08 -36.56
CA GLN A 252 -4.84 26.11 -37.58
C GLN A 252 -3.80 27.17 -37.11
N SER A 253 -3.23 26.98 -35.93
CA SER A 253 -2.24 27.85 -35.29
C SER A 253 -0.85 27.25 -35.47
N GLN A 254 0.09 28.04 -35.97
CA GLN A 254 1.53 27.70 -36.03
C GLN A 254 2.17 27.48 -34.64
N ASN A 255 1.40 27.62 -33.55
CA ASN A 255 1.83 27.21 -32.21
C ASN A 255 1.45 25.74 -31.99
N PHE A 256 2.37 24.86 -32.35
CA PHE A 256 2.26 23.42 -32.20
C PHE A 256 2.17 23.02 -30.71
N SER A 257 1.02 22.50 -30.26
CA SER A 257 0.90 21.73 -29.02
C SER A 257 1.34 20.28 -29.28
N ASP A 258 2.57 20.11 -29.77
CA ASP A 258 3.11 18.79 -30.11
C ASP A 258 3.47 18.04 -28.82
N CYS A 259 3.03 16.78 -28.74
CA CYS A 259 3.42 15.89 -27.66
C CYS A 259 4.60 15.05 -28.10
N TYR A 260 5.73 15.15 -27.39
CA TYR A 260 6.94 14.41 -27.70
C TYR A 260 7.27 13.36 -26.65
N LEU A 261 7.61 12.16 -27.10
CA LEU A 261 8.07 11.05 -26.27
C LEU A 261 9.32 10.46 -26.90
N TYR A 262 10.36 10.19 -26.11
CA TYR A 262 11.58 9.58 -26.61
C TYR A 262 11.92 8.32 -25.83
N GLU A 263 12.50 7.36 -26.52
CA GLU A 263 13.09 6.21 -25.89
C GLU A 263 14.23 6.63 -24.94
N SER A 264 14.15 6.19 -23.68
CA SER A 264 15.24 6.34 -22.70
C SER A 264 16.34 5.30 -22.97
N TYR A 265 17.12 5.54 -24.01
CA TYR A 265 18.21 4.68 -24.43
C TYR A 265 19.56 5.39 -24.32
N ARG A 266 20.51 4.70 -23.70
CA ARG A 266 21.93 5.01 -23.79
C ARG A 266 22.60 3.73 -24.25
N HIS A 267 23.35 3.84 -25.35
CA HIS A 267 24.16 2.74 -25.82
C HIS A 267 25.08 2.28 -24.69
N ARG A 268 24.84 1.06 -24.22
CA ARG A 268 25.77 0.29 -23.42
C ARG A 268 26.16 -0.85 -24.35
N GLY A 269 27.45 -1.16 -24.45
CA GLY A 269 27.91 -2.31 -25.25
C GLY A 269 27.13 -3.59 -24.91
N PRO A 270 27.22 -4.64 -25.74
CA PRO A 270 26.39 -5.83 -25.61
C PRO A 270 26.35 -6.30 -24.15
N LEU A 271 25.14 -6.40 -23.61
CA LEU A 271 24.96 -6.98 -22.28
C LEU A 271 25.42 -8.43 -22.39
N ASP A 272 26.26 -8.89 -21.46
CA ASP A 272 26.81 -10.26 -21.38
C ASP A 272 25.71 -11.29 -21.00
N MET A 273 24.60 -11.26 -21.74
CA MET A 273 23.39 -12.05 -21.59
C MET A 273 23.12 -12.75 -22.91
N SER A 274 23.98 -13.72 -23.25
CA SER A 274 23.82 -14.89 -24.14
C SER A 274 22.97 -14.84 -25.44
N HIS A 275 22.36 -13.74 -25.87
CA HIS A 275 21.36 -13.68 -26.95
C HIS A 275 21.29 -12.30 -27.63
N ASP A 276 22.42 -11.62 -27.86
CA ASP A 276 22.50 -10.46 -28.78
C ASP A 276 21.61 -9.23 -28.40
N VAL A 277 20.92 -9.27 -27.26
CA VAL A 277 20.13 -8.15 -26.72
C VAL A 277 21.07 -7.09 -26.14
N THR A 278 21.01 -5.88 -26.67
CA THR A 278 21.90 -4.77 -26.28
C THR A 278 21.34 -3.95 -25.13
N ALA A 279 20.03 -4.00 -24.89
CA ALA A 279 19.39 -3.37 -23.74
C ALA A 279 18.16 -4.15 -23.27
N PHE A 280 17.90 -4.11 -21.95
CA PHE A 280 16.63 -4.58 -21.40
C PHE A 280 15.45 -3.88 -22.07
N PRO A 281 14.31 -4.56 -22.24
CA PRO A 281 13.10 -3.90 -22.68
C PRO A 281 12.78 -2.72 -21.75
N LYS A 282 12.29 -1.63 -22.33
CA LYS A 282 11.89 -0.44 -21.57
C LYS A 282 10.59 0.13 -22.07
N THR A 283 9.73 0.58 -21.15
CA THR A 283 8.52 1.34 -21.47
C THR A 283 8.70 2.77 -21.02
N SER A 284 8.73 3.71 -21.96
CA SER A 284 8.72 5.15 -21.65
C SER A 284 7.31 5.69 -21.86
N THR A 285 6.87 6.59 -20.98
CA THR A 285 5.53 7.21 -21.10
C THR A 285 5.57 8.69 -20.79
N THR A 286 4.66 9.42 -21.44
CA THR A 286 4.43 10.85 -21.23
C THR A 286 2.95 11.16 -21.35
N LYS A 287 2.58 12.36 -20.92
CA LYS A 287 1.21 12.87 -21.03
C LYS A 287 1.22 14.36 -21.34
N CYS A 288 0.50 14.73 -22.39
CA CYS A 288 0.42 16.10 -22.84
C CYS A 288 -0.99 16.66 -22.71
N PHE A 289 -1.05 17.96 -22.46
CA PHE A 289 -2.27 18.71 -22.19
C PHE A 289 -2.42 19.77 -23.25
N HIS A 290 -3.58 19.79 -23.91
CA HIS A 290 -3.84 20.58 -25.10
C HIS A 290 -4.73 21.79 -24.81
N ASP A 291 -4.64 22.83 -25.64
CA ASP A 291 -5.43 24.07 -25.51
C ASP A 291 -6.94 23.82 -25.51
N ASN A 292 -7.39 22.78 -26.20
CA ASN A 292 -8.80 22.39 -26.27
C ASN A 292 -9.28 21.61 -25.01
N GLY A 293 -8.45 21.50 -23.97
CA GLY A 293 -8.74 20.73 -22.75
C GLY A 293 -8.56 19.21 -22.91
N GLY A 294 -8.13 18.76 -24.09
CA GLY A 294 -7.78 17.37 -24.35
C GLY A 294 -6.50 16.94 -23.65
N ILE A 295 -6.42 15.65 -23.35
CA ILE A 295 -5.23 14.99 -22.81
C ILE A 295 -4.84 13.88 -23.78
N THR A 296 -3.55 13.78 -24.09
CA THR A 296 -2.97 12.62 -24.79
C THR A 296 -1.99 11.92 -23.85
N ALA A 297 -2.21 10.64 -23.59
CA ALA A 297 -1.22 9.76 -22.98
C ALA A 297 -0.52 8.96 -24.08
N LEU A 298 0.81 8.93 -24.04
CA LEU A 298 1.65 8.17 -24.97
C LEU A 298 2.52 7.19 -24.19
N SER A 299 2.70 6.00 -24.72
CA SER A 299 3.70 5.07 -24.23
C SER A 299 4.39 4.34 -25.37
N VAL A 300 5.66 4.03 -25.17
CA VAL A 300 6.48 3.27 -26.09
C VAL A 300 7.28 2.23 -25.34
N THR A 301 7.09 0.97 -25.71
CA THR A 301 7.90 -0.14 -25.21
C THR A 301 8.89 -0.55 -26.28
N THR A 302 10.19 -0.51 -26.00
CA THR A 302 11.26 -0.84 -26.95
C THR A 302 12.12 -2.00 -26.46
N THR A 303 12.59 -2.81 -27.40
CA THR A 303 13.61 -3.86 -27.21
C THR A 303 14.65 -3.71 -28.31
N ARG A 304 15.93 -3.65 -27.93
CA ARG A 304 17.06 -3.50 -28.86
C ARG A 304 17.98 -4.71 -28.81
N PHE A 305 18.42 -5.13 -29.99
CA PHE A 305 19.34 -6.25 -30.16
C PHE A 305 20.23 -6.00 -31.38
N ALA A 306 21.44 -6.56 -31.35
CA ALA A 306 22.42 -6.40 -32.42
C ALA A 306 23.21 -7.69 -32.63
N HIS A 307 23.45 -8.05 -33.88
CA HIS A 307 24.16 -9.26 -34.28
C HIS A 307 25.43 -8.92 -35.06
N LEU A 308 26.50 -9.66 -34.81
CA LEU A 308 27.84 -9.46 -35.39
C LEU A 308 28.09 -10.23 -36.70
N ASP A 309 27.22 -11.19 -37.07
CA ASP A 309 27.44 -12.04 -38.23
C ASP A 309 26.35 -11.83 -39.30
N PRO A 310 26.70 -11.36 -40.52
CA PRO A 310 25.74 -11.20 -41.60
C PRO A 310 25.28 -12.51 -42.24
N SER A 311 25.95 -13.63 -41.96
CA SER A 311 25.55 -14.98 -42.41
C SER A 311 24.59 -15.69 -41.45
N TYR A 312 24.16 -15.00 -40.40
CA TYR A 312 23.38 -15.57 -39.32
C TYR A 312 21.95 -15.93 -39.75
N ASP A 313 21.53 -17.14 -39.37
CA ASP A 313 20.17 -17.65 -39.52
C ASP A 313 19.20 -16.90 -38.59
N PHE A 314 18.36 -16.02 -39.13
CA PHE A 314 17.39 -15.22 -38.37
C PHE A 314 16.43 -16.05 -37.50
N GLU A 315 16.46 -17.38 -37.59
CA GLU A 315 15.89 -18.34 -36.62
C GLU A 315 16.32 -18.09 -35.14
N SER A 316 17.33 -17.26 -34.86
CA SER A 316 17.63 -16.79 -33.47
C SER A 316 16.80 -15.61 -32.98
N VAL A 317 16.29 -14.76 -33.86
CA VAL A 317 15.43 -13.62 -33.45
C VAL A 317 14.14 -14.15 -32.85
N ASP A 318 13.61 -15.23 -33.41
CA ASP A 318 12.48 -15.95 -32.84
C ASP A 318 12.81 -16.45 -31.42
N LYS A 319 14.04 -16.90 -31.16
CA LYS A 319 14.47 -17.33 -29.82
C LYS A 319 14.53 -16.15 -28.82
N ILE A 320 14.83 -14.93 -29.27
CA ILE A 320 14.72 -13.72 -28.43
C ILE A 320 13.27 -13.52 -28.00
N PHE A 321 12.32 -13.71 -28.91
CA PHE A 321 10.89 -13.47 -28.70
C PHE A 321 10.06 -14.72 -28.34
N ALA A 322 10.68 -15.71 -27.68
CA ALA A 322 10.02 -16.92 -27.19
C ALA A 322 9.33 -17.77 -28.28
N ASN A 323 9.83 -17.69 -29.51
CA ASN A 323 9.25 -18.27 -30.72
C ASN A 323 7.79 -17.82 -30.96
N GLU A 324 7.43 -16.61 -30.51
CA GLU A 324 6.15 -16.01 -30.83
C GLU A 324 6.13 -15.65 -32.33
N SER A 325 5.28 -16.33 -33.09
CA SER A 325 5.11 -16.07 -34.53
C SER A 325 4.57 -14.66 -34.74
N ASN A 326 5.43 -13.72 -35.14
CA ASN A 326 5.02 -12.36 -35.46
C ASN A 326 5.25 -12.08 -36.95
N GLU A 327 4.19 -11.72 -37.67
CA GLU A 327 4.25 -11.46 -39.11
C GLU A 327 5.23 -10.34 -39.51
N LEU A 328 5.51 -9.38 -38.61
CA LEU A 328 6.51 -8.33 -38.83
C LEU A 328 7.92 -8.91 -38.79
N LEU A 329 8.21 -9.77 -37.81
CA LEU A 329 9.49 -10.47 -37.70
C LEU A 329 9.72 -11.38 -38.90
N LEU A 330 8.71 -12.18 -39.28
CA LEU A 330 8.79 -13.11 -40.41
C LEU A 330 9.10 -12.39 -41.74
N SER A 331 8.38 -11.31 -42.06
CA SER A 331 8.64 -10.55 -43.30
C SER A 331 9.99 -9.86 -43.30
N MET A 332 10.43 -9.36 -42.13
CA MET A 332 11.76 -8.78 -42.03
C MET A 332 12.82 -9.85 -42.25
N ASN A 333 12.67 -11.04 -41.68
CA ASN A 333 13.58 -12.17 -41.89
C ASN A 333 13.64 -12.57 -43.36
N GLU A 334 12.50 -12.66 -44.05
CA GLU A 334 12.45 -12.91 -45.50
C GLU A 334 13.15 -11.80 -46.31
N THR A 335 12.98 -10.55 -45.88
CA THR A 335 13.58 -9.38 -46.54
C THR A 335 15.09 -9.38 -46.38
N LEU A 336 15.59 -9.64 -45.17
CA LEU A 336 17.01 -9.71 -44.84
C LEU A 336 17.69 -10.94 -45.47
N ALA A 337 17.03 -12.10 -45.50
CA ALA A 337 17.57 -13.33 -46.11
C ALA A 337 17.78 -13.21 -47.62
N ASN A 338 16.97 -12.39 -48.30
CA ASN A 338 17.08 -12.17 -49.74
C ASN A 338 18.12 -11.11 -50.13
N MET A 339 18.83 -10.53 -49.16
CA MET A 339 19.78 -9.45 -49.42
C MET A 339 21.20 -9.95 -49.55
N THR A 340 21.83 -9.51 -50.63
CA THR A 340 23.27 -9.63 -50.82
C THR A 340 23.93 -8.30 -50.47
N MET A 341 24.58 -8.23 -49.31
CA MET A 341 25.46 -7.11 -49.01
C MET A 341 26.62 -7.11 -50.00
N THR A 342 26.72 -6.07 -50.82
CA THR A 342 27.85 -5.86 -51.72
C THR A 342 28.90 -5.04 -50.98
N THR A 343 29.72 -5.69 -50.16
CA THR A 343 30.94 -5.08 -49.63
C THR A 343 32.03 -5.21 -50.69
N ASP A 344 32.40 -4.11 -51.34
CA ASP A 344 33.55 -4.11 -52.24
C ASP A 344 34.84 -4.25 -51.39
N PRO A 345 35.59 -5.37 -51.47
CA PRO A 345 36.64 -5.70 -50.51
C PRO A 345 37.84 -4.74 -50.49
N GLY A 346 37.88 -3.75 -51.38
CA GLY A 346 38.98 -2.79 -51.52
C GLY A 346 38.69 -1.38 -51.03
N GLN A 347 37.46 -1.05 -50.59
CA GLN A 347 37.10 0.33 -50.19
C GLN A 347 36.19 0.34 -48.96
N SER A 348 36.79 0.48 -47.78
CA SER A 348 36.09 0.64 -46.48
C SER A 348 35.19 1.87 -46.39
N GLN A 349 35.27 2.80 -47.35
CA GLN A 349 34.43 4.01 -47.41
C GLN A 349 33.19 3.89 -48.32
N ASN A 350 33.06 2.79 -49.07
CA ASN A 350 31.99 2.61 -50.05
C ASN A 350 30.97 1.53 -49.66
N VAL A 351 30.64 1.43 -48.37
CA VAL A 351 29.57 0.52 -47.94
C VAL A 351 28.23 1.23 -48.01
N THR A 352 27.34 0.72 -48.86
CA THR A 352 25.93 1.11 -48.87
C THR A 352 25.27 0.55 -47.61
N SER A 353 24.80 1.42 -46.71
CA SER A 353 24.04 0.97 -45.54
C SER A 353 22.56 0.99 -45.86
N PHE A 354 21.88 -0.09 -45.51
CA PHE A 354 20.44 -0.21 -45.64
C PHE A 354 19.77 -0.17 -44.28
N ALA A 355 18.54 0.34 -44.28
CA ALA A 355 17.62 0.21 -43.16
C ALA A 355 16.24 -0.22 -43.64
N TRP A 356 15.59 -1.01 -42.81
CA TRP A 356 14.29 -1.62 -43.10
C TRP A 356 13.38 -1.37 -41.94
N VAL A 357 12.14 -1.00 -42.23
CA VAL A 357 11.13 -0.73 -41.23
C VAL A 357 9.84 -1.44 -41.63
N GLU A 358 9.42 -2.39 -40.82
CA GLU A 358 8.13 -3.07 -40.90
C GLU A 358 7.19 -2.46 -39.86
N LEU A 359 6.00 -2.06 -40.29
CA LEU A 359 5.03 -1.32 -39.48
C LEU A 359 3.68 -2.01 -39.55
N ARG A 360 3.02 -2.19 -38.40
CA ARG A 360 1.64 -2.63 -38.30
C ARG A 360 0.84 -1.69 -37.42
N LEU A 361 -0.28 -1.21 -37.95
CA LEU A 361 -1.25 -0.40 -37.21
C LEU A 361 -2.39 -1.27 -36.72
N THR A 362 -2.74 -1.14 -35.45
CA THR A 362 -3.89 -1.82 -34.85
C THR A 362 -4.62 -0.85 -33.92
N ASN A 363 -5.72 -0.25 -34.40
CA ASN A 363 -6.47 0.77 -33.65
C ASN A 363 -5.55 1.90 -33.13
N SER A 364 -5.34 1.94 -31.81
CA SER A 364 -4.53 2.92 -31.09
C SER A 364 -3.11 2.44 -30.76
N THR A 365 -2.69 1.30 -31.32
CA THR A 365 -1.34 0.75 -31.17
C THR A 365 -0.61 0.64 -32.49
N VAL A 366 0.70 0.84 -32.45
CA VAL A 366 1.61 0.69 -33.59
C VAL A 366 2.71 -0.26 -33.18
N ASP A 367 2.86 -1.35 -33.93
CA ASP A 367 4.02 -2.21 -33.82
C ASP A 367 5.00 -1.79 -34.92
N LEU A 368 6.23 -1.51 -34.52
CA LEU A 368 7.32 -1.08 -35.37
C LEU A 368 8.48 -2.04 -35.17
N TYR A 369 8.99 -2.58 -36.27
CA TYR A 369 10.23 -3.34 -36.28
C TYR A 369 11.18 -2.70 -37.29
N ALA A 370 12.30 -2.15 -36.81
CA ALA A 370 13.30 -1.54 -37.65
C ALA A 370 14.64 -2.25 -37.48
N CYS A 371 15.32 -2.52 -38.60
CA CYS A 371 16.67 -3.04 -38.62
C CYS A 371 17.54 -2.18 -39.52
N GLY A 372 18.80 -2.03 -39.16
CA GLY A 372 19.78 -1.21 -39.85
C GLY A 372 21.11 -1.94 -39.88
N THR A 373 21.98 -1.47 -40.76
CA THR A 373 23.31 -2.04 -40.98
C THR A 373 24.33 -1.03 -40.53
N SER A 374 25.18 -1.44 -39.61
CA SER A 374 26.28 -0.64 -39.12
C SER A 374 27.58 -1.34 -39.47
N VAL A 375 28.55 -0.55 -39.90
CA VAL A 375 29.84 -1.05 -40.39
C VAL A 375 30.89 -0.56 -39.42
N GLY A 376 31.44 -1.48 -38.64
CA GLY A 376 32.53 -1.22 -37.71
C GLY A 376 33.86 -1.73 -38.27
N LEU A 377 34.95 -1.04 -37.92
CA LEU A 377 36.30 -1.57 -38.09
C LEU A 377 36.66 -2.34 -36.82
N SER A 378 36.84 -3.66 -36.93
CA SER A 378 37.39 -4.46 -35.84
C SER A 378 38.90 -4.44 -35.92
N LEU A 379 39.56 -3.94 -34.86
CA LEU A 379 41.00 -4.11 -34.68
C LEU A 379 41.23 -5.51 -34.08
N GLY A 380 41.51 -6.49 -34.93
CA GLY A 380 41.81 -7.84 -34.47
C GLY A 380 42.98 -7.85 -33.48
N GLU A 381 42.76 -8.34 -32.26
CA GLU A 381 43.78 -8.41 -31.19
C GLU A 381 45.01 -9.25 -31.58
N SER A 382 44.95 -10.03 -32.66
CA SER A 382 45.99 -10.98 -33.07
C SER A 382 46.76 -10.62 -34.35
N LYS A 383 46.35 -9.58 -35.10
CA LYS A 383 47.08 -9.10 -36.29
C LYS A 383 46.87 -7.60 -36.53
N PRO A 384 47.86 -6.73 -36.24
CA PRO A 384 47.73 -5.28 -36.37
C PRO A 384 47.79 -4.76 -37.83
N ALA A 385 47.39 -5.54 -38.83
CA ALA A 385 47.51 -5.16 -40.26
C ALA A 385 46.35 -5.58 -41.17
N GLU A 386 45.36 -6.33 -40.66
CA GLU A 386 44.16 -6.68 -41.42
C GLU A 386 42.97 -6.04 -40.70
N GLU A 387 42.56 -4.84 -41.15
CA GLU A 387 41.30 -4.23 -40.74
C GLU A 387 40.16 -5.11 -41.27
N GLU A 388 39.55 -5.91 -40.39
CA GLU A 388 38.37 -6.69 -40.75
C GLU A 388 37.14 -5.78 -40.62
N ILE A 389 36.46 -5.57 -41.75
CA ILE A 389 35.18 -4.88 -41.79
C ILE A 389 34.14 -5.85 -41.23
N VAL A 390 33.62 -5.55 -40.04
CA VAL A 390 32.54 -6.33 -39.42
C VAL A 390 31.25 -5.55 -39.60
N SER A 391 30.33 -6.12 -40.38
CA SER A 391 28.97 -5.58 -40.53
C SER A 391 28.09 -6.14 -39.41
N THR A 392 27.54 -5.25 -38.58
CA THR A 392 26.56 -5.60 -37.56
C THR A 392 25.16 -5.23 -38.02
N TYR A 393 24.22 -6.16 -37.84
CA TYR A 393 22.79 -5.85 -37.92
C TYR A 393 22.30 -5.34 -36.58
N GLU A 394 21.61 -4.20 -36.60
CA GLU A 394 21.10 -3.54 -35.41
C GLU A 394 19.60 -3.42 -35.55
N CYS A 395 18.85 -3.92 -34.57
CA CYS A 395 17.40 -3.99 -34.66
C CYS A 395 16.73 -3.43 -33.42
N ILE A 396 15.56 -2.81 -33.64
CA ILE A 396 14.66 -2.32 -32.60
C ILE A 396 13.25 -2.83 -32.89
N TYR A 397 12.65 -3.46 -31.89
CA TYR A 397 11.23 -3.74 -31.85
C TYR A 397 10.56 -2.77 -30.89
N ALA A 398 9.53 -2.05 -31.34
CA ALA A 398 8.83 -1.04 -30.58
C ALA A 398 7.31 -1.22 -30.67
N ILE A 399 6.62 -1.08 -29.53
CA ILE A 399 5.16 -1.03 -29.44
C ILE A 399 4.80 0.35 -28.93
N ILE A 400 4.07 1.11 -29.73
CA ILE A 400 3.62 2.47 -29.40
C ILE A 400 2.13 2.41 -29.11
N SER A 401 1.69 3.00 -28.01
CA SER A 401 0.28 3.14 -27.68
C SER A 401 -0.07 4.60 -27.43
N VAL A 402 -1.23 5.02 -27.93
CA VAL A 402 -1.77 6.35 -27.71
C VAL A 402 -3.19 6.27 -27.16
N VAL A 403 -3.51 7.14 -26.22
CA VAL A 403 -4.88 7.36 -25.77
C VAL A 403 -5.14 8.85 -25.71
N GLN A 404 -6.15 9.30 -26.45
CA GLN A 404 -6.65 10.67 -26.38
C GLN A 404 -8.01 10.68 -25.70
N PHE A 405 -8.19 11.61 -24.77
CA PHE A 405 -9.45 11.80 -24.05
C PHE A 405 -9.61 13.26 -23.61
N THR A 406 -10.82 13.63 -23.23
CA THR A 406 -11.13 14.94 -22.62
C THR A 406 -11.63 14.73 -21.21
N LYS A 407 -11.20 15.58 -20.29
CA LYS A 407 -11.65 15.55 -18.89
C LYS A 407 -11.70 16.97 -18.34
N GLU A 408 -12.62 17.23 -17.43
CA GLU A 408 -12.61 18.48 -16.69
C GLU A 408 -11.48 18.49 -15.66
N VAL A 409 -10.81 19.64 -15.52
CA VAL A 409 -9.74 19.82 -14.54
C VAL A 409 -10.33 19.92 -13.14
N ASP A 410 -9.84 19.09 -12.22
CA ASP A 410 -10.19 19.16 -10.80
C ASP A 410 -9.86 20.54 -10.21
N GLY A 411 -10.79 21.09 -9.43
CA GLY A 411 -10.67 22.42 -8.84
C GLY A 411 -9.47 22.55 -7.90
N ASP A 412 -9.11 21.50 -7.17
CA ASP A 412 -8.00 21.53 -6.22
C ASP A 412 -6.66 21.68 -6.94
N ILE A 413 -6.49 21.02 -8.08
CA ILE A 413 -5.26 21.09 -8.89
C ILE A 413 -5.16 22.43 -9.60
N ARG A 414 -6.28 22.91 -10.14
CA ARG A 414 -6.36 24.23 -10.75
C ARG A 414 -5.95 25.33 -9.77
N LYS A 415 -6.47 25.25 -8.54
CA LYS A 415 -6.13 26.16 -7.46
C LYS A 415 -4.68 26.01 -7.01
N ALA A 416 -4.16 24.79 -6.88
CA ALA A 416 -2.77 24.54 -6.50
C ALA A 416 -1.77 25.15 -7.49
N ARG A 417 -2.16 25.26 -8.76
CA ARG A 417 -1.37 25.89 -9.82
C ARG A 417 -1.61 27.39 -9.99
N GLY A 418 -2.54 27.97 -9.23
CA GLY A 418 -2.89 29.39 -9.32
C GLY A 418 -3.60 29.74 -10.64
N ASP A 419 -4.49 28.88 -11.12
CA ASP A 419 -5.33 29.08 -12.31
C ASP A 419 -4.57 29.31 -13.63
N LYS A 420 -3.28 28.94 -13.69
CA LYS A 420 -2.51 28.95 -14.95
C LYS A 420 -3.03 27.91 -15.95
N SER A 421 -2.82 28.16 -17.25
CA SER A 421 -3.24 27.26 -18.35
C SER A 421 -2.45 25.95 -18.36
N PHE A 422 -3.10 24.79 -18.39
CA PHE A 422 -2.48 23.45 -18.32
C PHE A 422 -1.70 23.05 -19.58
N VAL A 423 -1.74 23.89 -20.61
CA VAL A 423 -1.17 23.62 -21.91
C VAL A 423 0.31 23.33 -21.79
N THR A 424 0.71 22.19 -22.35
CA THR A 424 2.13 21.84 -22.50
C THR A 424 2.72 22.81 -23.52
N THR A 425 3.29 23.91 -23.03
CA THR A 425 3.85 24.97 -23.88
C THR A 425 5.29 24.64 -24.24
N ARG A 426 5.58 24.65 -25.55
CA ARG A 426 6.95 24.65 -26.06
C ARG A 426 7.57 26.00 -25.71
N SER A 427 8.59 26.01 -24.84
CA SER A 427 9.48 27.17 -24.72
C SER A 427 10.12 27.40 -26.09
N SER A 428 9.85 28.54 -26.71
CA SER A 428 10.44 28.94 -28.00
C SER A 428 11.96 29.09 -27.93
N ASP A 429 12.50 29.28 -26.73
CA ASP A 429 13.87 29.75 -26.52
C ASP A 429 14.87 28.62 -26.21
N THR A 430 14.41 27.37 -26.15
CA THR A 430 15.26 26.23 -25.81
C THR A 430 14.97 25.05 -26.74
N GLU A 431 16.00 24.57 -27.46
CA GLU A 431 16.02 23.32 -28.25
C GLU A 431 15.69 22.04 -27.43
N THR A 432 15.22 22.18 -26.19
CA THR A 432 14.92 21.10 -25.25
C THR A 432 13.44 20.72 -25.36
N THR A 433 13.14 19.65 -26.09
CA THR A 433 11.75 19.13 -26.21
C THR A 433 11.71 17.62 -26.08
N ILE A 434 12.26 17.08 -24.98
CA ILE A 434 12.21 15.65 -24.69
C ILE A 434 11.56 15.47 -23.33
N THR A 435 10.30 15.02 -23.30
CA THR A 435 9.52 14.81 -22.07
C THR A 435 9.25 13.33 -21.83
N ASN A 436 10.06 12.70 -20.98
CA ASN A 436 9.76 11.38 -20.43
C ASN A 436 9.31 11.56 -18.98
N TYR A 437 8.09 11.12 -18.66
CA TYR A 437 7.55 11.24 -17.30
C TYR A 437 8.00 10.06 -16.45
N ILE A 438 7.87 8.86 -16.99
CA ILE A 438 8.24 7.61 -16.33
C ILE A 438 8.90 6.69 -17.36
N THR A 439 10.00 6.05 -16.98
CA THR A 439 10.60 4.95 -17.74
C THR A 439 10.60 3.70 -16.86
N LEU A 440 10.02 2.62 -17.36
CA LEU A 440 10.00 1.33 -16.72
C LEU A 440 11.00 0.41 -17.39
N GLU A 441 11.89 -0.22 -16.64
CA GLU A 441 12.85 -1.20 -17.14
C GLU A 441 12.40 -2.62 -16.76
N TYR A 442 12.50 -3.55 -17.71
CA TYR A 442 12.05 -4.94 -17.53
C TYR A 442 13.27 -5.87 -17.48
N PRO A 443 13.89 -6.05 -16.30
CA PRO A 443 15.02 -6.95 -16.18
C PRO A 443 14.57 -8.40 -16.47
N PRO A 444 15.34 -9.17 -17.25
CA PRO A 444 14.98 -10.52 -17.61
C PRO A 444 15.02 -11.44 -16.40
N THR A 445 14.25 -12.51 -16.46
CA THR A 445 14.36 -13.59 -15.48
C THR A 445 15.55 -14.45 -15.83
N ILE A 446 16.58 -14.47 -14.99
CA ILE A 446 17.77 -15.31 -15.19
C ILE A 446 17.54 -16.67 -14.52
N LYS A 447 17.57 -17.75 -15.30
CA LYS A 447 17.53 -19.13 -14.80
C LYS A 447 18.83 -19.85 -15.20
N GLY A 448 19.74 -20.02 -14.25
CA GLY A 448 21.08 -20.53 -14.54
C GLY A 448 21.91 -19.50 -15.31
N SER A 449 22.51 -19.89 -16.44
CA SER A 449 23.29 -19.01 -17.32
C SER A 449 22.48 -18.41 -18.48
N LYS A 450 21.15 -18.63 -18.54
CA LYS A 450 20.30 -18.17 -19.64
C LYS A 450 19.25 -17.18 -19.15
N ALA A 451 19.10 -16.07 -19.87
CA ALA A 451 17.98 -15.17 -19.73
C ALA A 451 16.71 -15.81 -20.33
N ALA A 452 15.57 -15.65 -19.66
CA ALA A 452 14.28 -16.00 -20.24
C ALA A 452 14.02 -15.14 -21.48
N PRO A 453 13.42 -15.71 -22.54
CA PRO A 453 13.08 -14.94 -23.73
C PRO A 453 12.02 -13.87 -23.42
N ILE A 454 12.00 -12.84 -24.25
CA ILE A 454 11.06 -11.72 -24.17
C ILE A 454 9.74 -12.14 -24.82
N SER A 455 8.60 -11.81 -24.22
CA SER A 455 7.28 -12.08 -24.81
C SER A 455 6.71 -10.80 -25.42
N ILE A 456 6.42 -10.80 -26.72
CA ILE A 456 5.81 -9.66 -27.42
C ILE A 456 4.43 -9.41 -26.83
N LYS A 457 3.66 -10.47 -26.58
CA LYS A 457 2.35 -10.37 -25.93
C LYS A 457 2.43 -9.63 -24.59
N ASN A 458 3.36 -9.99 -23.72
CA ASN A 458 3.52 -9.32 -22.43
C ASN A 458 3.93 -7.86 -22.62
N MET A 459 4.84 -7.56 -23.56
CA MET A 459 5.20 -6.18 -23.87
C MET A 459 3.98 -5.36 -24.33
N THR A 460 3.10 -5.92 -25.15
CA THR A 460 1.86 -5.27 -25.60
C THR A 460 0.91 -5.00 -24.43
N GLU A 461 0.67 -6.00 -23.58
CA GLU A 461 -0.21 -5.88 -22.41
C GLU A 461 0.33 -4.85 -21.40
N ASP A 462 1.64 -4.87 -21.16
CA ASP A 462 2.31 -3.94 -20.27
C ASP A 462 2.26 -2.50 -20.82
N ASN A 463 2.54 -2.31 -22.11
CA ASN A 463 2.45 -1.00 -22.75
C ASN A 463 1.04 -0.41 -22.66
N LEU A 464 0.03 -1.24 -22.96
CA LEU A 464 -1.39 -0.85 -22.83
C LEU A 464 -1.77 -0.54 -21.38
N SER A 465 -1.25 -1.29 -20.40
CA SER A 465 -1.48 -1.00 -18.99
C SER A 465 -0.83 0.31 -18.55
N VAL A 466 0.31 0.69 -19.11
CA VAL A 466 0.97 1.97 -18.81
C VAL A 466 0.15 3.12 -19.34
N VAL A 467 -0.24 3.08 -20.61
CA VAL A 467 -1.02 4.18 -21.22
C VAL A 467 -2.40 4.32 -20.55
N ASP A 468 -3.07 3.21 -20.22
CA ASP A 468 -4.35 3.23 -19.49
C ASP A 468 -4.18 3.86 -18.11
N TYR A 469 -3.15 3.46 -17.37
CA TYR A 469 -2.88 4.01 -16.05
C TYR A 469 -2.59 5.52 -16.11
N MET A 470 -1.75 5.95 -17.06
CA MET A 470 -1.46 7.37 -17.28
C MET A 470 -2.69 8.17 -17.69
N ALA A 471 -3.58 7.59 -18.49
CA ALA A 471 -4.85 8.20 -18.86
C ALA A 471 -5.79 8.34 -17.64
N ARG A 472 -5.89 7.32 -16.78
CA ARG A 472 -6.68 7.39 -15.53
C ARG A 472 -6.20 8.47 -14.59
N LEU A 473 -4.91 8.76 -14.56
CA LEU A 473 -4.39 9.87 -13.76
C LEU A 473 -4.87 11.24 -14.26
N GLY A 474 -5.38 11.40 -15.48
CA GLY A 474 -6.06 12.62 -15.93
C GLY A 474 -5.28 13.91 -15.63
N TYR A 475 -5.97 14.94 -15.11
CA TYR A 475 -5.30 16.14 -14.56
C TYR A 475 -4.70 15.93 -13.16
N ASN A 476 -4.99 14.79 -12.50
CA ASN A 476 -4.49 14.41 -11.17
C ASN A 476 -3.00 14.14 -11.08
N PHE A 477 -2.32 14.13 -12.23
CA PHE A 477 -0.88 14.06 -12.35
C PHE A 477 -0.45 15.04 -13.44
N TYR A 478 0.12 16.17 -13.06
CA TYR A 478 0.53 17.23 -13.97
C TYR A 478 1.99 17.63 -13.76
N ALA A 479 2.75 17.56 -14.83
CA ALA A 479 4.15 17.95 -14.90
C ALA A 479 4.26 19.38 -15.45
N ASP A 480 4.60 20.34 -14.60
CA ASP A 480 4.87 21.71 -15.01
C ASP A 480 6.37 21.91 -15.18
N PHE A 481 6.86 21.72 -16.41
CA PHE A 481 8.28 21.91 -16.71
C PHE A 481 8.71 23.37 -16.66
N ALA A 482 7.79 24.32 -16.89
CA ALA A 482 8.10 25.74 -16.85
C ALA A 482 8.32 26.23 -15.41
N ASP A 483 7.49 25.77 -14.47
CA ASP A 483 7.63 26.08 -13.05
C ASP A 483 8.44 25.01 -12.27
N GLU A 484 9.03 24.02 -12.95
CA GLU A 484 9.84 22.94 -12.38
C GLU A 484 9.13 22.07 -11.32
N LYS A 485 7.80 21.96 -11.41
CA LYS A 485 6.95 21.35 -10.38
C LYS A 485 6.18 20.15 -10.91
N LEU A 486 6.01 19.17 -10.04
CA LEU A 486 5.08 18.06 -10.22
C LEU A 486 3.90 18.24 -9.27
N TYR A 487 2.70 18.20 -9.83
CA TYR A 487 1.44 18.25 -9.11
C TYR A 487 0.80 16.87 -9.15
N VAL A 488 0.63 16.25 -7.98
CA VAL A 488 -0.05 14.95 -7.87
C VAL A 488 -1.14 15.04 -6.82
N MET A 489 -2.36 14.65 -7.19
CA MET A 489 -3.47 14.53 -6.26
C MET A 489 -3.46 13.14 -5.64
N TYR A 490 -3.51 13.07 -4.32
CA TYR A 490 -3.53 11.84 -3.55
C TYR A 490 -4.79 11.75 -2.70
N ASN A 491 -5.36 10.55 -2.65
CA ASN A 491 -6.10 10.08 -1.49
C ASN A 491 -5.08 9.68 -0.43
N TYR A 492 -5.12 10.30 0.74
CA TYR A 492 -4.31 9.87 1.87
C TYR A 492 -5.18 9.46 3.05
N ALA A 493 -4.69 8.49 3.81
CA ALA A 493 -5.34 8.02 5.03
C ALA A 493 -4.30 7.76 6.10
N ASP A 494 -4.61 8.18 7.32
CA ASP A 494 -3.79 7.86 8.50
C ASP A 494 -3.94 6.38 8.82
N VAL A 495 -2.82 5.70 9.08
CA VAL A 495 -2.83 4.32 9.56
C VAL A 495 -3.20 4.35 11.05
N LEU A 496 -4.43 3.94 11.34
CA LEU A 496 -4.88 3.77 12.71
C LEU A 496 -4.40 2.42 13.23
N THR A 497 -3.59 2.46 14.28
CA THR A 497 -3.21 1.28 15.07
C THR A 497 -4.26 1.05 16.15
N GLY A 498 -4.75 -0.17 16.28
CA GLY A 498 -5.77 -0.48 17.28
C GLY A 498 -5.89 -1.97 17.53
N LEU A 499 -7.03 -2.35 18.10
CA LEU A 499 -7.32 -3.70 18.52
C LEU A 499 -8.59 -4.19 17.84
N GLU A 500 -8.52 -5.37 17.23
CA GLU A 500 -9.71 -6.09 16.80
C GLU A 500 -10.21 -6.97 17.95
N VAL A 501 -11.45 -6.71 18.37
CA VAL A 501 -12.14 -7.46 19.42
C VAL A 501 -13.47 -7.98 18.87
N PRO A 502 -13.78 -9.28 19.02
CA PRO A 502 -15.09 -9.79 18.64
C PRO A 502 -16.21 -9.10 19.43
N PHE A 503 -17.29 -8.70 18.75
CA PHE A 503 -18.37 -7.94 19.40
C PHE A 503 -19.00 -8.69 20.57
N TRP A 504 -19.19 -10.02 20.45
CA TRP A 504 -19.75 -10.84 21.51
C TRP A 504 -18.95 -10.78 22.82
N VAL A 505 -17.61 -10.65 22.74
CA VAL A 505 -16.74 -10.53 23.91
C VAL A 505 -17.03 -9.24 24.66
N LEU A 506 -17.19 -8.12 23.92
CA LEU A 506 -17.53 -6.82 24.50
C LEU A 506 -18.92 -6.85 25.15
N VAL A 507 -19.91 -7.47 24.51
CA VAL A 507 -21.27 -7.59 25.04
C VAL A 507 -21.29 -8.42 26.32
N ILE A 508 -20.66 -9.60 26.32
CA ILE A 508 -20.61 -10.46 27.51
C ILE A 508 -19.87 -9.75 28.66
N ALA A 509 -18.72 -9.12 28.39
CA ALA A 509 -17.99 -8.36 29.40
C ALA A 509 -18.84 -7.21 29.97
N GLY A 510 -19.56 -6.49 29.11
CA GLY A 510 -20.47 -5.42 29.52
C GLY A 510 -21.60 -5.91 30.42
N ILE A 511 -22.26 -7.02 30.06
CA ILE A 511 -23.33 -7.63 30.87
C ILE A 511 -22.81 -8.06 32.23
N ILE A 512 -21.65 -8.75 32.27
CA ILE A 512 -21.03 -9.18 33.52
C ILE A 512 -20.68 -7.98 34.41
N LEU A 513 -20.17 -6.88 33.82
CA LEU A 513 -19.83 -5.67 34.55
C LEU A 513 -21.09 -5.05 35.19
N ILE A 514 -22.17 -4.90 34.41
CA ILE A 514 -23.43 -4.32 34.89
C ILE A 514 -24.02 -5.16 36.03
N ILE A 515 -24.10 -6.48 35.87
CA ILE A 515 -24.62 -7.38 36.91
C ILE A 515 -23.75 -7.30 38.17
N SER A 516 -22.43 -7.32 38.00
CA SER A 516 -21.47 -7.24 39.12
C SER A 516 -21.62 -5.92 39.87
N PHE A 517 -21.72 -4.80 39.15
CA PHE A 517 -21.92 -3.49 39.75
C PHE A 517 -23.26 -3.39 40.48
N ALA A 518 -24.34 -3.92 39.89
CA ALA A 518 -25.66 -3.96 40.51
C ALA A 518 -25.66 -4.79 41.81
N ILE A 519 -25.03 -5.97 41.80
CA ILE A 519 -24.88 -6.81 43.00
C ILE A 519 -24.11 -6.05 44.08
N TRP A 520 -22.99 -5.42 43.71
CA TRP A 520 -22.17 -4.65 44.64
C TRP A 520 -22.94 -3.49 45.28
N GLN A 521 -23.66 -2.68 44.48
CA GLN A 521 -24.49 -1.57 44.98
C GLN A 521 -25.67 -2.06 45.83
N TYR A 522 -26.38 -3.09 45.37
CA TYR A 522 -27.48 -3.69 46.13
C TYR A 522 -27.01 -4.18 47.50
N THR A 523 -25.84 -4.82 47.54
CA THR A 523 -25.23 -5.29 48.79
C THR A 523 -24.82 -4.13 49.69
N PHE A 524 -24.23 -3.08 49.13
CA PHE A 524 -23.87 -1.89 49.88
C PHE A 524 -25.10 -1.28 50.53
N TRP A 525 -26.19 -1.09 49.78
CA TRP A 525 -27.46 -0.59 50.31
C TRP A 525 -28.01 -1.51 51.41
N LEU A 526 -28.10 -2.82 51.15
CA LEU A 526 -28.71 -3.81 52.06
C LEU A 526 -27.92 -4.07 53.35
N LEU A 527 -26.60 -3.82 53.34
CA LEU A 527 -25.72 -3.98 54.51
C LEU A 527 -25.44 -2.66 55.23
N SER A 528 -25.55 -1.51 54.57
CA SER A 528 -25.26 -0.20 55.18
C SER A 528 -26.16 0.13 56.37
N THR A 529 -27.44 -0.23 56.31
CA THR A 529 -28.45 0.10 57.33
C THR A 529 -28.24 -0.66 58.66
N PRO A 530 -28.02 -2.00 58.68
CA PRO A 530 -27.76 -2.74 59.91
C PRO A 530 -26.33 -2.60 60.44
N HIS A 531 -25.33 -2.32 59.57
CA HIS A 531 -23.95 -2.17 60.04
C HIS A 531 -23.76 -0.90 60.86
N ASN A 532 -24.44 0.20 60.48
CA ASN A 532 -24.44 1.45 61.25
C ASN A 532 -25.13 1.32 62.62
N SER A 533 -26.07 0.38 62.80
CA SER A 533 -26.80 0.14 64.06
C SER A 533 -26.25 -1.01 64.90
N SER A 534 -25.21 -1.73 64.43
CA SER A 534 -24.59 -2.80 65.23
C SER A 534 -23.90 -2.25 66.48
N VAL A 535 -23.97 -2.99 67.59
CA VAL A 535 -23.30 -2.64 68.86
C VAL A 535 -21.81 -2.34 68.63
N TYR A 536 -21.15 -3.11 67.77
CA TYR A 536 -19.76 -2.89 67.35
C TYR A 536 -19.54 -1.53 66.66
N SER A 537 -20.43 -1.12 65.75
CA SER A 537 -20.36 0.18 65.08
C SER A 537 -20.67 1.34 66.03
N ILE A 538 -21.60 1.15 66.95
CA ILE A 538 -21.93 2.13 68.00
C ILE A 538 -20.72 2.34 68.92
N ILE A 539 -20.10 1.25 69.39
CA ILE A 539 -18.86 1.29 70.18
C ILE A 539 -17.75 1.97 69.38
N ARG A 540 -17.61 1.62 68.10
CA ARG A 540 -16.60 2.21 67.21
C ARG A 540 -16.74 3.72 67.06
N ASN A 541 -17.95 4.17 66.76
CA ASN A 541 -18.23 5.59 66.57
C ASN A 541 -18.04 6.36 67.89
N ARG A 542 -18.36 5.75 69.04
CA ARG A 542 -18.09 6.34 70.36
C ARG A 542 -16.61 6.41 70.71
N ILE A 543 -15.82 5.38 70.38
CA ILE A 543 -14.36 5.41 70.57
C ILE A 543 -13.74 6.45 69.64
N ALA A 544 -14.16 6.50 68.36
CA ALA A 544 -13.65 7.45 67.38
C ALA A 544 -13.94 8.91 67.76
N ALA A 545 -15.13 9.18 68.30
CA ALA A 545 -15.50 10.50 68.83
C ALA A 545 -14.64 10.91 70.04
N LYS A 546 -14.09 9.95 70.81
CA LYS A 546 -13.21 10.22 71.95
C LYS A 546 -11.72 10.28 71.60
N SER A 547 -11.26 9.54 70.59
CA SER A 547 -9.82 9.33 70.36
C SER A 547 -9.18 10.25 69.30
N ASN A 548 -9.95 11.13 68.64
CA ASN A 548 -9.50 12.06 67.58
C ASN A 548 -8.62 11.42 66.47
N THR A 549 -8.70 10.10 66.32
CA THR A 549 -7.86 9.29 65.43
C THR A 549 -8.73 8.31 64.65
N GLN A 550 -8.31 7.92 63.44
CA GLN A 550 -9.04 6.91 62.65
C GLN A 550 -9.01 5.56 63.38
N VAL A 551 -10.12 5.21 64.03
CA VAL A 551 -10.24 3.92 64.71
C VAL A 551 -10.27 2.78 63.68
N PRO A 552 -9.40 1.76 63.81
CA PRO A 552 -9.26 0.70 62.83
C PRO A 552 -10.59 -0.05 62.62
N LYS A 553 -10.79 -0.56 61.39
CA LYS A 553 -12.02 -1.29 61.00
C LYS A 553 -12.15 -2.65 61.69
N LEU A 554 -11.06 -3.15 62.27
CA LEU A 554 -11.04 -4.26 63.24
C LEU A 554 -10.42 -3.74 64.53
N MET A 555 -11.08 -4.04 65.65
CA MET A 555 -10.64 -3.66 67.00
C MET A 555 -10.29 -4.92 67.75
N ARG A 556 -9.13 -4.90 68.41
CA ARG A 556 -8.72 -5.96 69.34
C ARG A 556 -9.69 -5.99 70.51
N PHE A 557 -10.23 -7.17 70.78
CA PHE A 557 -11.20 -7.43 71.82
C PHE A 557 -10.56 -8.28 72.92
N GLN A 558 -10.66 -7.83 74.17
CA GLN A 558 -10.32 -8.62 75.35
C GLN A 558 -11.60 -8.85 76.16
N PHE A 559 -11.82 -10.10 76.59
CA PHE A 559 -13.08 -10.50 77.22
C PHE A 559 -13.12 -10.12 78.71
N GLU A 560 -11.97 -10.11 79.39
CA GLU A 560 -11.86 -9.85 80.82
C GLU A 560 -10.68 -8.90 81.13
N PRO A 561 -10.95 -7.65 81.52
CA PRO A 561 -12.25 -6.97 81.43
C PRO A 561 -12.64 -6.74 79.96
N LEU A 562 -13.95 -6.56 79.71
CA LEU A 562 -14.50 -6.33 78.37
C LEU A 562 -13.93 -5.03 77.78
N MET A 563 -12.92 -5.14 76.92
CA MET A 563 -12.16 -4.02 76.35
C MET A 563 -12.08 -4.11 74.83
N PHE A 564 -12.24 -2.97 74.16
CA PHE A 564 -11.95 -2.80 72.74
C PHE A 564 -10.83 -1.76 72.55
N GLU A 565 -9.72 -2.16 71.94
CA GLU A 565 -8.53 -1.30 71.76
C GLU A 565 -8.10 -0.57 73.05
N GLY A 566 -8.14 -1.29 74.18
CA GLY A 566 -7.78 -0.75 75.51
C GLY A 566 -8.84 0.14 76.18
N VAL A 567 -9.99 0.37 75.54
CA VAL A 567 -11.13 1.09 76.12
C VAL A 567 -12.07 0.10 76.80
N LYS A 568 -12.18 0.19 78.14
CA LYS A 568 -13.13 -0.60 78.96
C LYS A 568 -14.58 -0.21 78.66
N LEU A 569 -15.43 -1.22 78.42
CA LEU A 569 -16.84 -1.02 78.07
C LEU A 569 -17.80 -1.13 79.26
N LEU A 570 -17.40 -1.81 80.34
CA LEU A 570 -18.21 -1.98 81.54
C LEU A 570 -17.50 -1.32 82.73
N PRO A 571 -18.20 -0.52 83.57
CA PRO A 571 -17.65 0.00 84.82
C PRO A 571 -17.44 -1.14 85.84
N GLU A 572 -16.42 -1.01 86.69
CA GLU A 572 -15.92 -2.06 87.60
C GLU A 572 -16.84 -2.40 88.80
N HIS A 573 -18.06 -1.85 88.88
CA HIS A 573 -19.04 -2.24 89.91
C HIS A 573 -20.45 -2.34 89.34
N ILE A 574 -20.97 -3.58 89.26
CA ILE A 574 -22.41 -3.85 89.36
C ILE A 574 -22.63 -4.32 90.80
N GLU A 575 -22.82 -3.38 91.72
CA GLU A 575 -23.36 -3.70 93.04
C GLU A 575 -24.86 -4.02 92.89
N SER A 576 -25.24 -5.23 93.31
CA SER A 576 -26.59 -5.72 93.63
C SER A 576 -27.75 -5.31 92.70
N PHE A 577 -28.32 -6.29 91.99
CA PHE A 577 -29.74 -6.23 91.60
C PHE A 577 -30.59 -6.03 92.88
N PRO A 578 -31.47 -5.02 92.96
CA PRO A 578 -32.47 -4.98 94.02
C PRO A 578 -33.52 -6.06 93.74
N GLU A 579 -33.64 -7.04 94.63
CA GLU A 579 -34.88 -7.79 94.85
C GLU A 579 -35.95 -6.78 95.31
N ASP A 580 -36.62 -6.11 94.35
CA ASP A 580 -37.97 -5.55 94.50
C ASP A 580 -38.33 -4.75 93.23
N VAL A 581 -38.52 -5.46 92.11
CA VAL A 581 -39.37 -5.00 91.02
C VAL A 581 -40.28 -6.15 90.64
N LYS A 582 -41.48 -6.17 91.23
CA LYS A 582 -42.60 -6.92 90.65
C LYS A 582 -42.87 -6.32 89.27
N VAL A 583 -42.51 -7.07 88.24
CA VAL A 583 -43.03 -6.84 86.90
C VAL A 583 -44.43 -7.44 86.89
N ASP A 584 -45.45 -6.59 86.96
CA ASP A 584 -46.81 -6.98 86.58
C ASP A 584 -46.77 -7.39 85.10
N VAL A 585 -46.88 -8.69 84.86
CA VAL A 585 -47.14 -9.23 83.54
C VAL A 585 -48.62 -9.01 83.27
N ASN A 586 -48.95 -8.02 82.44
CA ASN A 586 -50.26 -7.95 81.81
C ASN A 586 -50.30 -9.04 80.71
N PRO A 587 -51.18 -10.06 80.78
CA PRO A 587 -51.16 -11.18 79.83
C PRO A 587 -51.74 -10.86 78.44
N ASP A 588 -52.32 -9.68 78.23
CA ASP A 588 -53.04 -9.36 76.99
C ASP A 588 -52.31 -8.34 76.13
N ASP A 589 -51.15 -8.71 75.58
CA ASP A 589 -50.66 -8.08 74.34
C ASP A 589 -50.02 -9.13 73.44
N HIS A 590 -50.85 -9.64 72.53
CA HIS A 590 -50.42 -10.35 71.33
C HIS A 590 -49.79 -9.34 70.35
N TYR A 591 -48.52 -9.56 69.96
CA TYR A 591 -48.03 -9.40 68.58
C TYR A 591 -46.73 -10.17 68.36
#